data_AF-A0A8T6IRG6-F1
#
_entry.id   AF-A0A8T6IRG6-F1
#
_cell.length_a   1.000
_cell.length_b   1.000
_cell.length_c   1.000
_cell.angle_alpha   90.00
_cell.angle_beta   90.00
_cell.angle_gamma   90.00
#
_symmetry.space_group_name_H-M   'P 1'
#
loop_
_entity.id
_entity.type
_entity.pdbx_description
1 polymer ?
#
loop_
_entity_poly.entity_id
_entity_poly.type
_entity_poly.pdbx_seq_one_letter_code
_entity_poly.pdbx_strand_id
1 'polypeptide(L)'
;MSNPRQLIGASKAGRRFIAQMRYYNEGDFRKLRGFMRSGYYDLVLMENPVDRRLLDLKAARRLHGRLKVAEVELAEDYAIQLILTGEKGDARLRMQMKVNESYPHQITRYSLEPIEDDGESCQACE
;
A
#
# COMPACT_ATOMS: atom_id res chain seq x y z
N MET A 1 19.03 -10.84 10.27
CA MET A 1 18.09 -9.81 9.77
C MET A 1 16.91 -10.55 9.15
N SER A 2 15.70 -10.37 9.71
CA SER A 2 14.50 -11.03 9.21
C SER A 2 14.19 -10.58 7.78
N ASN A 3 13.87 -11.50 6.88
CA ASN A 3 13.55 -11.17 5.50
C ASN A 3 12.27 -10.31 5.47
N PRO A 4 12.24 -9.12 4.82
CA PRO A 4 11.06 -8.26 4.73
C PRO A 4 9.79 -9.01 4.29
N ARG A 5 9.96 -9.99 3.41
CA ARG A 5 8.88 -10.84 2.91
C ARG A 5 8.25 -11.72 3.99
N GLN A 6 9.07 -12.21 4.94
CA GLN A 6 8.61 -13.00 6.08
C GLN A 6 7.86 -12.13 7.08
N LEU A 7 8.37 -10.92 7.39
CA LEU A 7 7.71 -9.98 8.31
C LEU A 7 6.30 -9.60 7.81
N ILE A 8 6.18 -9.24 6.53
CA ILE A 8 4.88 -8.89 5.93
C ILE A 8 3.98 -10.13 5.83
N GLY A 9 4.51 -11.29 5.45
CA GLY A 9 3.71 -12.50 5.29
C GLY A 9 3.11 -13.03 6.60
N ALA A 10 3.75 -12.76 7.73
CA ALA A 10 3.29 -13.18 9.04
C ALA A 10 2.04 -12.40 9.52
N SER A 11 1.93 -11.11 9.20
CA SER A 11 0.83 -10.28 9.68
C SER A 11 -0.48 -10.42 8.88
N LYS A 12 -1.60 -10.14 9.55
CA LYS A 12 -2.95 -10.17 8.95
C LYS A 12 -3.12 -9.00 7.97
N ALA A 13 -2.64 -7.82 8.34
CA ALA A 13 -2.57 -6.67 7.45
C ALA A 13 -1.63 -6.94 6.25
N GLY A 14 -0.46 -7.52 6.49
CA GLY A 14 0.50 -7.87 5.44
C GLY A 14 -0.04 -8.86 4.41
N ARG A 15 -0.81 -9.87 4.84
CA ARG A 15 -1.54 -10.76 3.91
C ARG A 15 -2.53 -10.01 3.03
N ARG A 16 -3.28 -9.05 3.58
CA ARG A 16 -4.21 -8.21 2.80
C ARG A 16 -3.47 -7.34 1.80
N PHE A 17 -2.36 -6.75 2.20
CA PHE A 17 -1.47 -6.00 1.32
C PHE A 17 -0.92 -6.86 0.18
N ILE A 18 -0.40 -8.06 0.46
CA ILE A 18 0.12 -8.96 -0.58
C ILE A 18 -0.96 -9.29 -1.61
N ALA A 19 -2.19 -9.59 -1.16
CA ALA A 19 -3.31 -9.87 -2.06
C ALA A 19 -3.67 -8.65 -2.95
N GLN A 20 -3.78 -7.46 -2.35
CA GLN A 20 -4.08 -6.23 -3.07
C GLN A 20 -2.99 -5.90 -4.10
N MET A 21 -1.73 -5.97 -3.68
CA MET A 21 -0.58 -5.63 -4.52
C MET A 21 -0.37 -6.60 -5.66
N ARG A 22 -0.72 -7.88 -5.49
CA ARG A 22 -0.73 -8.85 -6.58
C ARG A 22 -1.63 -8.37 -7.72
N TYR A 23 -2.90 -8.07 -7.46
CA TYR A 23 -3.83 -7.61 -8.49
C TYR A 23 -3.42 -6.27 -9.10
N TYR A 24 -2.93 -5.34 -8.28
CA TYR A 24 -2.40 -4.07 -8.75
C TYR A 24 -1.22 -4.25 -9.72
N ASN A 25 -0.23 -5.06 -9.34
CA ASN A 25 0.99 -5.25 -10.13
C ASN A 25 0.74 -6.05 -11.41
N GLU A 26 -0.18 -7.03 -11.37
CA GLU A 26 -0.69 -7.75 -12.55
C GLU A 26 -1.52 -6.83 -13.47
N GLY A 27 -2.00 -5.69 -12.99
CA GLY A 27 -2.88 -4.79 -13.75
C GLY A 27 -4.32 -5.28 -13.86
N ASP A 28 -4.70 -6.30 -13.07
CA ASP A 28 -6.06 -6.85 -13.05
C ASP A 28 -6.97 -6.00 -12.15
N PHE A 29 -7.35 -4.82 -12.66
CA PHE A 29 -8.21 -3.90 -11.94
C PHE A 29 -9.62 -4.42 -11.71
N ARG A 30 -10.06 -5.43 -12.47
CA ARG A 30 -11.35 -6.09 -12.25
C ARG A 30 -11.30 -6.93 -10.98
N LYS A 31 -10.27 -7.77 -10.81
CA LYS A 31 -10.07 -8.51 -9.56
C LYS A 31 -9.77 -7.59 -8.39
N LEU A 32 -9.01 -6.52 -8.61
CA LEU A 32 -8.75 -5.52 -7.57
C LEU A 32 -10.04 -4.85 -7.07
N ARG A 33 -10.97 -4.49 -7.98
CA ARG A 33 -12.31 -4.00 -7.62
C ARG A 33 -13.07 -5.01 -6.75
N GLY A 34 -13.07 -6.28 -7.16
CA GLY A 34 -13.72 -7.36 -6.40
C GLY A 34 -13.13 -7.51 -5.00
N PHE A 35 -11.80 -7.53 -4.90
CA PHE A 35 -11.08 -7.54 -3.63
C PHE A 35 -11.51 -6.37 -2.73
N MET A 36 -11.51 -5.14 -3.25
CA MET A 36 -11.87 -3.95 -2.47
C MET A 36 -13.30 -4.02 -1.93
N ARG A 37 -14.27 -4.44 -2.76
CA ARG A 37 -15.68 -4.57 -2.34
C ARG A 37 -15.87 -5.54 -1.18
N SER A 38 -15.13 -6.64 -1.17
CA SER A 38 -15.25 -7.69 -0.14
C SER A 38 -14.29 -7.53 1.04
N GLY A 39 -13.19 -6.81 0.84
CA GLY A 39 -12.02 -6.79 1.72
C GLY A 39 -11.87 -5.53 2.55
N TYR A 40 -12.65 -4.49 2.27
CA TYR A 40 -12.68 -3.25 3.05
C TYR A 40 -13.87 -3.23 3.99
N TYR A 41 -13.73 -2.51 5.09
CA TYR A 41 -14.82 -2.28 6.03
C TYR A 41 -15.79 -1.22 5.48
N ASP A 42 -17.09 -1.38 5.72
CA ASP A 42 -18.12 -0.56 5.06
C ASP A 42 -17.95 0.94 5.33
N LEU A 43 -17.62 1.33 6.57
CA LEU A 43 -17.40 2.74 6.92
C LEU A 43 -16.26 3.36 6.07
N VAL A 44 -15.21 2.60 5.79
CA VAL A 44 -14.07 3.05 4.98
C VAL A 44 -14.43 3.23 3.52
N LEU A 45 -15.41 2.45 3.04
CA LEU A 45 -15.95 2.57 1.69
C LEU A 45 -16.92 3.76 1.56
N MET A 46 -17.56 4.20 2.64
CA MET A 46 -18.37 5.42 2.63
C MET A 46 -17.49 6.67 2.48
N GLU A 47 -16.35 6.72 3.19
CA GLU A 47 -15.42 7.86 3.11
C GLU A 47 -14.70 7.94 1.77
N ASN A 48 -14.25 6.80 1.23
CA ASN A 48 -13.60 6.74 -0.07
C ASN A 48 -14.07 5.49 -0.82
N PRO A 49 -15.07 5.65 -1.72
CA PRO A 49 -15.67 4.55 -2.46
C PRO A 49 -14.66 3.77 -3.30
N VAL A 50 -14.98 2.50 -3.55
CA VAL A 50 -14.15 1.58 -4.34
C VAL A 50 -13.72 2.20 -5.68
N ASP A 51 -14.63 2.88 -6.37
CA ASP A 51 -14.34 3.44 -7.68
C ASP A 51 -13.35 4.61 -7.62
N ARG A 52 -13.41 5.43 -6.56
CA ARG A 52 -12.44 6.49 -6.34
C ARG A 52 -11.05 5.91 -6.04
N ARG A 53 -10.95 4.95 -5.11
CA ARG A 53 -9.68 4.25 -4.80
C ARG A 53 -9.08 3.57 -6.04
N LEU A 54 -9.92 2.96 -6.88
CA LEU A 54 -9.45 2.34 -8.13
C LEU A 54 -8.91 3.37 -9.11
N LEU A 55 -9.52 4.55 -9.21
CA LEU A 55 -9.00 5.64 -10.04
C LEU A 55 -7.63 6.09 -9.54
N ASP A 56 -7.48 6.30 -8.23
CA ASP A 56 -6.21 6.70 -7.62
C ASP A 56 -5.12 5.64 -7.87
N LEU A 57 -5.43 4.35 -7.72
CA LEU A 57 -4.48 3.26 -8.02
C LEU A 57 -4.16 3.12 -9.51
N LYS A 58 -5.13 3.35 -10.42
CA LYS A 58 -4.85 3.38 -11.86
C LYS A 58 -3.92 4.53 -12.22
N ALA A 59 -4.14 5.70 -11.63
CA ALA A 59 -3.25 6.85 -11.80
C ALA A 59 -1.84 6.53 -11.28
N ALA A 60 -1.73 5.97 -10.07
CA ALA A 60 -0.45 5.53 -9.51
C ALA A 60 0.24 4.49 -10.41
N ARG A 61 -0.47 3.51 -10.96
CA ARG A 61 0.10 2.49 -11.89
C ARG A 61 0.63 3.12 -13.17
N ARG A 62 -0.07 4.13 -13.70
CA ARG A 62 0.35 4.87 -14.90
C ARG A 62 1.63 5.66 -14.64
N LEU A 63 1.73 6.32 -13.48
CA LEU A 63 2.87 7.14 -13.10
C LEU A 63 4.09 6.29 -12.71
N HIS A 64 3.90 5.29 -11.84
CA HIS A 64 4.99 4.60 -11.15
C HIS A 64 5.27 3.18 -11.66
N GLY A 65 4.44 2.62 -12.55
CA GLY A 65 4.61 1.22 -12.94
C GLY A 65 4.27 0.27 -11.78
N ARG A 66 4.89 -0.92 -11.72
CA ARG A 66 4.65 -1.84 -10.60
C ARG A 66 5.29 -1.25 -9.35
N LEU A 67 4.70 -1.55 -8.20
CA LEU A 67 5.26 -1.15 -6.92
C LEU A 67 5.96 -2.34 -6.26
N LYS A 68 7.16 -2.11 -5.75
CA LYS A 68 7.93 -3.07 -4.95
C LYS A 68 8.17 -2.51 -3.55
N VAL A 69 8.23 -3.38 -2.55
CA VAL A 69 8.62 -2.97 -1.19
C VAL A 69 10.11 -2.66 -1.19
N ALA A 70 10.47 -1.43 -0.82
CA ALA A 70 11.83 -1.01 -0.58
C ALA A 70 12.20 -1.18 0.90
N GLU A 71 11.28 -0.83 1.80
CA GLU A 71 11.52 -0.81 3.25
C GLU A 71 10.25 -1.17 4.03
N VAL A 72 10.43 -1.77 5.22
CA VAL A 72 9.37 -2.06 6.18
C VAL A 72 9.57 -1.13 7.38
N GLU A 73 8.73 -0.11 7.52
CA GLU A 73 8.78 0.83 8.65
C GLU A 73 8.02 0.27 9.86
N LEU A 74 6.91 -0.45 9.63
CA LEU A 74 6.10 -1.10 10.68
C LEU A 74 5.52 -2.42 10.18
N ALA A 75 5.58 -3.46 11.00
CA ALA A 75 4.91 -4.74 10.76
C ALA A 75 4.37 -5.34 12.06
N GLU A 76 3.14 -4.98 12.40
CA GLU A 76 2.35 -5.58 13.48
C GLU A 76 1.29 -6.51 12.88
N ASP A 77 0.62 -7.30 13.71
CA ASP A 77 -0.41 -8.24 13.24
C ASP A 77 -1.52 -7.57 12.45
N TYR A 78 -2.01 -6.42 12.91
CA TYR A 78 -3.18 -5.72 12.33
C TYR A 78 -2.83 -4.39 11.66
N ALA A 79 -1.55 -4.00 11.63
CA ALA A 79 -1.09 -2.78 11.02
C ALA A 79 0.27 -2.96 10.33
N ILE A 80 0.42 -2.35 9.15
CA ILE A 80 1.71 -2.28 8.45
C ILE A 80 1.94 -0.87 7.92
N GLN A 81 3.21 -0.51 7.83
CA GLN A 81 3.68 0.68 7.14
C GLN A 81 4.93 0.33 6.33
N LEU A 82 4.89 0.59 5.03
CA LEU A 82 5.92 0.19 4.08
C LEU A 82 6.33 1.37 3.21
N ILE A 83 7.61 1.41 2.82
CA ILE A 83 8.06 2.25 1.72
C ILE A 83 8.07 1.43 0.44
N LEU A 84 7.38 1.94 -0.57
CA LEU A 84 7.27 1.37 -1.89
C LEU A 84 8.03 2.22 -2.90
N THR A 85 8.60 1.57 -3.91
CA THR A 85 9.20 2.25 -5.07
C THR A 85 8.54 1.76 -6.34
N GLY A 86 8.41 2.66 -7.30
CA GLY A 86 7.94 2.35 -8.65
C GLY A 86 8.99 1.66 -9.51
N GLU A 87 8.54 1.04 -10.59
CA GLU A 87 9.38 0.70 -11.74
C GLU A 87 9.66 1.90 -12.64
N LYS A 88 8.82 2.94 -12.54
CA LYS A 88 8.91 4.17 -13.31
C LYS A 88 9.05 5.36 -12.36
N GLY A 89 9.98 6.24 -12.69
CA GLY A 89 10.32 7.40 -11.87
C GLY A 89 10.97 7.01 -10.54
N ASP A 90 11.41 8.03 -9.81
CA ASP A 90 12.16 7.86 -8.56
C ASP A 90 11.31 8.08 -7.31
N ALA A 91 9.99 8.22 -7.48
CA ALA A 91 9.08 8.48 -6.37
C ALA A 91 9.08 7.32 -5.36
N ARG A 92 9.32 7.67 -4.10
CA ARG A 92 9.07 6.81 -2.94
C ARG A 92 7.67 7.07 -2.43
N LEU A 93 6.93 6.01 -2.18
CA LEU A 93 5.56 6.08 -1.68
C LEU A 93 5.48 5.40 -0.32
N ARG A 94 4.91 6.08 0.68
CA ARG A 94 4.57 5.47 1.96
C ARG A 94 3.17 4.88 1.87
N MET A 95 3.07 3.58 2.19
CA MET A 95 1.81 2.86 2.24
C MET A 95 1.51 2.47 3.68
N GLN A 96 0.33 2.85 4.18
CA GLN A 96 -0.17 2.42 5.47
C GLN A 96 -1.42 1.56 5.27
N MET A 97 -1.49 0.44 5.98
CA MET A 97 -2.68 -0.39 6.02
C MET A 97 -2.98 -0.82 7.46
N LYS A 98 -4.24 -0.68 7.87
CA LYS A 98 -4.78 -1.30 9.08
C LYS A 98 -5.94 -2.23 8.71
N VAL A 99 -6.08 -3.30 9.47
CA VAL A 99 -7.20 -4.24 9.37
C VAL A 99 -7.85 -4.42 10.74
N ASN A 100 -9.10 -4.87 10.76
CA ASN A 100 -9.73 -5.26 12.02
C ASN A 100 -9.24 -6.64 12.52
N GLU A 101 -9.40 -6.88 13.81
CA GLU A 101 -9.04 -8.15 14.44
C GLU A 101 -9.99 -9.28 14.09
N SER A 102 -11.27 -8.96 13.89
CA SER A 102 -12.29 -9.94 13.54
C SER A 102 -12.03 -10.52 12.15
N TYR A 103 -12.05 -11.85 12.03
CA TYR A 103 -12.05 -12.50 10.73
C TYR A 103 -13.24 -11.98 9.90
N PRO A 104 -13.05 -11.58 8.62
CA PRO A 104 -11.92 -11.94 7.76
C PRO A 104 -10.74 -10.94 7.75
N HIS A 105 -10.60 -10.02 8.72
CA HIS A 105 -9.60 -8.96 8.73
C HIS A 105 -9.81 -7.97 7.57
N GLN A 106 -10.93 -7.28 7.61
CA GLN A 106 -11.26 -6.22 6.65
C GLN A 106 -10.37 -5.01 6.86
N ILE A 107 -10.02 -4.35 5.76
CA ILE A 107 -9.19 -3.14 5.74
C ILE A 107 -9.99 -1.99 6.33
N THR A 108 -9.48 -1.45 7.44
CA THR A 108 -10.05 -0.31 8.17
C THR A 108 -9.33 1.00 7.85
N ARG A 109 -8.11 0.93 7.32
CA ARG A 109 -7.37 2.09 6.82
C ARG A 109 -6.47 1.67 5.67
N TYR A 110 -6.43 2.50 4.63
CA TYR A 110 -5.48 2.37 3.54
C TYR A 110 -5.12 3.77 3.02
N SER A 111 -3.83 4.09 3.02
CA SER A 111 -3.27 5.26 2.34
C SER A 111 -2.04 4.86 1.53
N LEU A 112 -1.81 5.60 0.45
CA LEU A 112 -0.65 5.49 -0.42
C LEU A 112 -0.30 6.91 -0.83
N GLU A 113 0.76 7.46 -0.22
CA GLU A 113 1.13 8.86 -0.34
C GLU A 113 2.59 8.97 -0.79
N PRO A 114 2.93 9.95 -1.64
CA PRO A 114 4.32 10.25 -1.90
C PRO A 114 5.03 10.66 -0.61
N ILE A 115 6.28 10.25 -0.48
CA ILE A 115 7.19 10.77 0.54
C ILE A 115 7.86 11.96 -0.12
N GLU A 116 7.67 13.14 0.45
CA GLU A 116 8.56 14.25 0.13
C GLU A 116 9.94 13.81 0.62
N ASP A 117 10.89 13.65 -0.32
CA ASP A 117 12.29 13.73 0.08
C ASP A 117 12.42 15.17 0.58
N ASP A 118 12.36 15.33 1.90
CA ASP A 118 13.00 16.46 2.57
C ASP A 118 14.46 16.34 2.16
N GLY A 119 14.80 16.88 0.98
CA GLY A 119 16.16 17.02 0.58
C GLY A 119 16.81 17.74 1.74
N GLU A 120 17.68 17.06 2.46
CA GLU A 120 18.78 17.72 3.13
C GLU A 120 19.47 18.48 2.01
N SER A 121 19.00 19.72 1.85
CA SER A 121 19.58 20.72 1.01
C SER A 121 21.03 20.71 1.38
N CYS A 122 21.84 20.34 0.41
CA CYS A 122 23.23 20.70 0.30
C CYS A 122 23.43 22.08 0.93
N GLN A 123 23.82 22.14 2.21
CA GLN A 123 24.56 23.28 2.72
C GLN A 123 25.96 23.10 2.17
N ALA A 124 26.11 23.44 0.89
CA ALA A 124 27.41 23.67 0.29
C ALA A 124 27.85 25.09 0.67
N CYS A 125 29.08 25.18 1.19
CA CYS A 125 29.93 26.38 1.30
C CYS A 125 29.45 27.40 2.36
N GLU A 126 30.26 27.81 3.34
CA GLU A 126 31.67 28.25 3.27
C GLU A 126 32.60 27.65 4.33
#